data_AF-A0A940CHN9-F1
#
_entry.id   AF-A0A940CHN9-F1
#
_cell.length_a   1.000
_cell.length_b   1.000
_cell.length_c   1.000
_cell.angle_alpha   90.00
_cell.angle_beta   90.00
_cell.angle_gamma   90.00
#
_symmetry.space_group_name_H-M   'P 1'
#
loop_
_entity.id
_entity.type
_entity.pdbx_description
1 polymer ?
#
loop_
_entity_poly.entity_id
_entity_poly.type
_entity_poly.pdbx_seq_one_letter_code
_entity_poly.pdbx_strand_id
1 'polypeptide(L)' 'MFKLLVIFLFLLSSCGYPDIDTVPDFKDVNITDKEAIDLCKINNSDNDQITKCLDNK' A
#
# COMPACT_ATOMS: atom_id res chain seq x y z
N MET A 1 -19.64 39.38 -7.05
CA MET A 1 -19.46 38.62 -5.79
C MET A 1 -20.18 37.27 -5.78
N PHE A 2 -21.48 37.20 -6.10
CA PHE A 2 -22.26 35.95 -5.99
C PHE A 2 -21.73 34.76 -6.81
N LYS A 3 -21.20 35.00 -8.02
CA LYS A 3 -20.62 33.94 -8.88
C LYS A 3 -19.42 33.22 -8.24
N LEU A 4 -18.60 33.92 -7.45
CA LEU A 4 -17.43 33.33 -6.80
C LEU A 4 -17.85 32.36 -5.68
N LEU A 5 -18.93 32.70 -4.98
CA LEU A 5 -19.50 31.91 -3.90
C LEU A 5 -20.07 30.57 -4.40
N VAL A 6 -20.70 30.58 -5.59
CA VAL A 6 -21.22 29.36 -6.23
C VAL A 6 -20.08 28.41 -6.62
N ILE A 7 -18.97 28.93 -7.16
CA ILE A 7 -17.78 28.13 -7.52
C ILE A 7 -17.16 27.50 -6.27
N PHE A 8 -17.05 28.26 -5.18
CA PHE A 8 -16.51 27.75 -3.93
C PHE A 8 -17.37 26.63 -3.33
N LEU A 9 -18.70 26.76 -3.41
CA LEU A 9 -19.64 25.72 -2.96
C LEU A 9 -19.53 24.43 -3.79
N PHE A 10 -19.24 24.55 -5.08
CA PHE A 10 -19.03 23.41 -5.98
C PHE A 10 -17.74 22.63 -5.65
N LEU A 11 -16.68 23.34 -5.27
CA LEU A 11 -15.40 22.72 -4.87
C LEU A 11 -15.47 22.01 -3.51
N LEU A 12 -16.32 22.48 -2.60
CA LEU A 12 -16.55 21.83 -1.30
C LEU A 12 -17.48 20.62 -1.38
N SER A 13 -18.31 20.53 -2.43
CA SER A 13 -19.21 19.40 -2.67
C SER A 13 -18.62 18.35 -3.60
N SER A 14 -17.56 18.67 -4.35
CA SER A 14 -16.74 17.67 -5.04
C SER A 14 -15.93 16.89 -4.01
N CYS A 15 -16.37 15.67 -3.73
CA CYS A 15 -15.68 14.58 -3.03
C CYS A 15 -14.56 15.01 -2.06
N GLY A 16 -14.87 14.98 -0.76
CA GLY A 16 -13.86 15.09 0.27
C GLY A 16 -12.74 14.07 0.03
N TYR A 17 -11.49 14.52 0.14
CA TYR A 17 -10.33 13.65 0.08
C TYR A 17 -10.53 12.53 1.11
N PRO A 18 -10.69 11.27 0.69
CA PRO A 18 -10.92 10.18 1.62
C PRO A 18 -9.75 10.13 2.58
N ASP A 19 -10.04 9.83 3.85
CA ASP A 19 -9.00 9.66 4.86
C ASP A 19 -8.08 8.52 4.42
N ILE A 20 -6.89 8.88 3.92
CA ILE A 20 -5.86 7.95 3.42
C ILE A 20 -5.17 7.20 4.57
N ASP A 21 -5.64 7.37 5.81
CA ASP A 21 -5.20 6.61 6.98
C ASP A 21 -5.61 5.13 6.92
N THR A 22 -6.31 4.71 5.86
CA THR A 22 -6.53 3.30 5.55
C THR A 22 -5.26 2.70 4.95
N VAL A 23 -4.38 2.19 5.81
CA VAL A 23 -3.29 1.29 5.39
C VAL A 23 -3.95 0.08 4.69
N PRO A 24 -3.57 -0.23 3.45
CA PRO A 24 -4.13 -1.39 2.75
C PRO A 24 -3.87 -2.67 3.54
N ASP A 25 -4.92 -3.50 3.71
CA ASP A 25 -4.79 -4.81 4.36
C ASP A 25 -4.17 -5.80 3.37
N PHE A 26 -2.96 -6.27 3.66
CA PHE A 26 -2.19 -7.16 2.78
C PHE A 26 -2.57 -8.65 2.95
N LYS A 27 -3.59 -8.98 3.74
CA LYS A 27 -4.01 -10.37 4.01
C LYS A 27 -4.36 -11.17 2.76
N ASP A 28 -4.88 -10.52 1.72
CA ASP A 28 -5.32 -11.18 0.48
C ASP A 28 -4.33 -11.05 -0.68
N VAL A 29 -3.12 -10.53 -0.43
CA VAL A 29 -2.08 -10.44 -1.46
C VAL A 29 -1.43 -11.80 -1.65
N ASN A 30 -1.86 -12.52 -2.68
CA ASN A 30 -1.23 -13.76 -3.08
C ASN A 30 0.06 -13.45 -3.87
N ILE A 31 1.21 -13.58 -3.20
CA ILE A 31 2.51 -13.35 -3.82
C ILE A 31 2.94 -14.58 -4.64
N THR A 32 3.58 -14.34 -5.77
CA THR A 32 4.18 -15.41 -6.55
C THR A 32 5.41 -15.99 -5.85
N ASP A 33 5.79 -17.21 -6.23
CA ASP A 33 6.98 -17.85 -5.69
C ASP A 33 8.24 -17.00 -5.84
N LYS A 34 8.34 -16.29 -6.96
CA LYS A 34 9.45 -15.39 -7.26
C LYS A 34 9.45 -14.18 -6.33
N GLU A 35 8.30 -13.56 -6.11
CA GLU A 35 8.17 -12.42 -5.20
C GLU A 35 8.47 -12.81 -3.76
N ALA A 36 8.04 -14.00 -3.31
CA ALA A 36 8.39 -14.53 -2.00
C ALA A 36 9.92 -14.71 -1.83
N ILE A 37 10.60 -15.25 -2.85
CA ILE A 37 12.06 -15.40 -2.85
C ILE A 37 12.75 -14.03 -2.82
N ASP A 38 12.28 -13.09 -3.61
CA ASP A 38 12.85 -11.74 -3.69
C ASP A 38 12.63 -10.99 -2.36
N LEU A 39 11.47 -11.17 -1.71
CA LEU A 39 11.20 -10.65 -0.36
C LEU A 39 12.13 -11.24 0.70
N CYS A 40 12.37 -12.55 0.68
CA CYS A 40 13.33 -13.18 1.60
C CYS A 40 14.75 -12.61 1.45
N LYS A 41 15.17 -12.26 0.24
CA LYS A 41 16.48 -11.65 -0.03
C LYS A 41 16.55 -10.18 0.39
N ILE A 42 15.43 -9.45 0.30
CA ILE A 42 15.38 -8.03 0.69
C ILE A 42 15.34 -7.88 2.21
N ASN A 43 14.57 -8.75 2.89
CA ASN A 43 14.34 -8.63 4.33
C ASN A 43 15.48 -9.20 5.20
N ASN A 44 16.38 -9.99 4.62
CA ASN A 44 17.48 -10.63 5.34
C ASN A 44 18.82 -10.27 4.72
N SER A 45 19.78 -9.85 5.53
CA SER A 45 21.15 -9.54 5.10
C SER A 45 22.05 -10.78 5.00
N ASP A 46 21.67 -11.86 5.70
CA ASP A 46 22.53 -13.02 5.94
C ASP A 46 22.01 -14.25 5.19
N ASN A 47 22.92 -14.99 4.55
CA ASN A 47 22.58 -16.19 3.76
C ASN A 47 21.87 -17.29 4.57
N ASP A 48 22.20 -17.44 5.86
CA ASP A 48 21.54 -18.40 6.75
C ASP A 48 20.08 -18.02 7.01
N GLN A 49 19.79 -16.74 7.18
CA GLN A 49 18.43 -16.23 7.37
C GLN A 49 17.60 -16.31 6.08
N ILE A 50 18.23 -16.04 4.92
CA ILE A 50 17.59 -16.23 3.61
C ILE A 50 17.20 -17.70 3.42
N THR A 51 18.10 -18.64 3.73
CA THR A 51 17.83 -20.09 3.59
C THR A 51 16.67 -20.52 4.48
N LYS A 52 16.67 -20.11 5.76
CA LYS A 52 15.56 -20.38 6.69
C LYS A 52 14.25 -19.74 6.23
N CYS A 53 14.28 -18.56 5.61
CA CYS A 53 13.10 -17.90 5.07
C CYS A 53 12.50 -18.67 3.90
N LEU A 54 13.35 -19.22 3.02
CA LEU A 54 12.93 -20.05 1.88
C LEU A 54 12.42 -21.42 2.31
N ASP A 55 12.97 -22.00 3.37
CA ASP A 55 12.56 -23.31 3.90
C ASP A 55 11.24 -23.27 4.69
N ASN A 56 10.84 -22.09 5.19
CA ASN A 56 9.58 -21.87 5.94
C ASN A 56 8.44 -21.33 5.06
N LYS A 57 8.63 -21.27 3.75
CA LYS A 57 7.62 -20.89 2.76
C LYS A 57 6.63 -22.03 2.51
#